data_AF-A0A8J4W396-F1
#
_entry.id   AF-A0A8J4W396-F1
#
_cell.length_a   1.000
_cell.length_b   1.000
_cell.length_c   1.000
_cell.angle_alpha   90.00
_cell.angle_beta   90.00
_cell.angle_gamma   90.00
#
_symmetry.space_group_name_H-M   'P 1'
#
loop_
_entity.id
_entity.type
_entity.pdbx_description
1 polymer ?
#
loop_
_entity_poly.entity_id
_entity_poly.type
_entity_poly.pdbx_seq_one_letter_code
_entity_poly.pdbx_strand_id
1 'polypeptide(L)'
;MATSLSIEAYKRKQNVLAAKALQRRAGVAKSISRARSKESYSAEQRRYLNACVENHSDPDARLLAALREEKFMLKLDKFGLKELAFHMGFLQKTKRCKSISISLGSVTVNRDLRCKFDRLGVKKAYAFTSQGAASVVRSACTSAYKTPNLLRFHLIGVQMCLEAMPLLPKV
;
A
#
# COMPACT_ATOMS: atom_id res chain seq x y z
N MET A 1 9.27 15.13 14.51
CA MET A 1 7.87 15.33 14.07
C MET A 1 7.73 14.83 12.63
N ALA A 2 6.90 13.82 12.38
CA ALA A 2 6.71 13.27 11.04
C ALA A 2 5.79 14.19 10.23
N THR A 3 6.30 14.78 9.15
CA THR A 3 5.47 15.55 8.20
C THR A 3 4.40 14.62 7.62
N SER A 4 3.13 14.97 7.79
CA SER A 4 2.00 14.24 7.22
C SER A 4 2.12 14.23 5.69
N LEU A 5 2.13 13.03 5.11
CA LEU A 5 2.12 12.82 3.66
C LEU A 5 0.70 13.07 3.13
N SER A 6 0.31 14.34 3.03
CA SER A 6 -0.99 14.73 2.45
C SER A 6 -0.94 14.71 0.92
N ILE A 7 -2.00 14.20 0.27
CA ILE A 7 -2.22 14.29 -1.18
C ILE A 7 -2.10 15.73 -1.68
N GLU A 8 -2.56 16.71 -0.89
CA GLU A 8 -2.45 18.12 -1.26
C GLU A 8 -1.00 18.58 -1.36
N ALA A 9 -0.14 18.13 -0.43
CA ALA A 9 1.28 18.42 -0.46
C ALA A 9 1.95 17.80 -1.71
N TYR A 10 1.53 16.59 -2.10
CA TYR A 10 2.01 15.95 -3.32
C TYR A 10 1.52 16.67 -4.60
N LYS A 11 0.24 17.02 -4.69
CA LYS A 11 -0.34 17.77 -5.82
C LYS A 11 0.31 19.14 -5.98
N ARG A 12 0.52 19.88 -4.89
CA ARG A 12 1.27 21.14 -4.90
C ARG A 12 2.68 20.94 -5.43
N LYS A 13 3.37 19.87 -5.00
CA LYS A 13 4.72 19.54 -5.49
C LYS A 13 4.72 19.21 -7.00
N GLN A 14 3.73 18.46 -7.50
CA GLN A 14 3.58 18.17 -8.93
C GLN A 14 3.30 19.43 -9.76
N ASN A 15 2.39 20.29 -9.31
CA ASN A 15 2.08 21.55 -9.99
C ASN A 15 3.31 22.48 -10.05
N VAL A 16 4.09 22.57 -8.97
CA VAL A 16 5.35 23.32 -8.94
C VAL A 16 6.39 22.71 -9.90
N LEU A 17 6.46 21.37 -10.03
CA LEU A 17 7.35 20.71 -10.97
C LEU A 17 6.93 20.93 -12.43
N ALA A 18 5.62 20.88 -12.72
CA ALA A 18 5.07 21.16 -14.04
C ALA A 18 5.31 22.64 -14.44
N ALA A 19 5.07 23.57 -13.52
CA ALA A 19 5.35 25.00 -13.73
C ALA A 19 6.85 25.27 -13.96
N LYS A 20 7.75 24.59 -13.22
CA LYS A 20 9.21 24.66 -13.45
C LYS A 20 9.65 24.02 -14.76
N ALA A 21 8.95 22.99 -15.23
CA ALA A 21 9.23 22.38 -16.54
C ALA A 21 8.79 23.29 -17.69
N LEU A 22 7.67 24.00 -17.54
CA LEU A 22 7.22 25.05 -18.45
C LEU A 22 8.19 26.23 -18.48
N GLN A 23 8.66 26.71 -17.32
CA GLN A 23 9.68 27.77 -17.26
C GLN A 23 11.02 27.37 -17.89
N ARG A 24 11.42 26.08 -17.80
CA ARG A 24 12.62 25.56 -18.45
C ARG A 24 12.53 25.49 -19.97
N ARG A 25 11.32 25.39 -20.54
CA ARG A 25 11.11 25.46 -21.99
C ARG A 25 11.14 26.90 -22.53
N ALA A 26 10.99 27.91 -21.66
CA ALA A 26 10.96 29.33 -22.03
C ALA A 26 12.30 30.07 -21.80
N GLY A 27 13.33 29.43 -21.22
CA GLY A 27 14.58 30.11 -20.89
C GLY A 27 15.78 29.17 -20.92
N VAL A 28 16.54 29.21 -22.01
CA VAL A 28 17.92 28.73 -22.06
C VAL A 28 18.79 29.69 -21.23
N ALA A 29 19.77 29.11 -20.53
CA ALA A 29 20.85 29.74 -19.76
C ALA A 29 20.52 30.27 -18.35
N LYS A 30 20.88 29.48 -17.33
CA LYS A 30 21.99 29.80 -16.40
C LYS A 30 22.16 28.70 -15.35
N SER A 31 23.41 28.30 -15.16
CA SER A 31 23.89 27.42 -14.10
C SER A 31 23.59 27.99 -12.73
N ILE A 32 22.86 27.25 -11.88
CA ILE A 32 22.92 27.45 -10.42
C ILE A 32 22.96 26.07 -9.76
N SER A 33 24.12 25.77 -9.20
CA SER A 33 24.33 24.79 -8.16
C SER A 33 23.46 25.14 -6.94
N ARG A 34 22.56 24.24 -6.55
CA ARG A 34 21.99 24.22 -5.20
C ARG A 34 21.80 22.79 -4.75
N ALA A 35 22.68 22.39 -3.83
CA ALA A 35 22.54 21.21 -3.01
C ALA A 35 21.21 21.26 -2.24
N ARG A 36 20.27 20.39 -2.61
CA ARG A 36 19.28 19.75 -1.73
C ARG A 36 19.03 18.38 -2.34
N SER A 37 19.28 17.31 -1.59
CA SER A 37 19.05 15.92 -2.00
C SER A 37 17.66 15.77 -2.62
N LYS A 38 17.60 15.71 -3.95
CA LYS A 38 16.41 15.21 -4.65
C LYS A 38 16.40 13.71 -4.38
N GLU A 39 15.66 13.27 -3.38
CA GLU A 39 15.26 11.87 -3.30
C GLU A 39 14.41 11.58 -4.54
N SER A 40 15.07 11.05 -5.57
CA SER A 40 14.41 10.60 -6.79
C SER A 40 13.64 9.33 -6.44
N TYR A 41 12.32 9.41 -6.39
CA TYR A 41 11.48 8.23 -6.26
C TYR A 41 11.79 7.21 -7.37
N SER A 42 11.88 5.93 -7.00
CA SER A 42 12.01 4.82 -7.93
C SER A 42 10.79 4.71 -8.85
N ALA A 43 10.90 3.93 -9.93
CA ALA A 43 9.80 3.72 -10.86
C ALA A 43 8.54 3.15 -10.17
N GLU A 44 8.70 2.17 -9.28
CA GLU A 44 7.58 1.58 -8.53
C GLU A 44 6.98 2.55 -7.50
N GLN A 45 7.81 3.37 -6.85
CA GLN A 45 7.32 4.42 -5.95
C GLN A 45 6.46 5.45 -6.70
N ARG A 46 6.90 5.89 -7.89
CA ARG A 46 6.12 6.82 -8.74
C ARG A 46 4.82 6.17 -9.21
N ARG A 47 4.86 4.91 -9.62
CA ARG A 47 3.69 4.15 -10.03
C ARG A 47 2.66 4.05 -8.91
N TYR A 48 3.11 3.77 -7.69
CA TYR A 48 2.25 3.74 -6.52
C TYR A 48 1.64 5.10 -6.21
N LEU A 49 2.44 6.17 -6.21
CA LEU A 49 1.96 7.54 -5.98
C LEU A 49 0.94 7.98 -7.05
N ASN A 50 1.17 7.65 -8.32
CA ASN A 50 0.22 7.93 -9.39
C ASN A 50 -1.09 7.16 -9.20
N ALA A 51 -1.01 5.87 -8.84
CA ALA A 51 -2.19 5.07 -8.54
C ALA A 51 -2.99 5.63 -7.34
N CYS A 52 -2.30 6.14 -6.32
CA CYS A 52 -2.93 6.81 -5.17
C CYS A 52 -3.69 8.07 -5.61
N VAL A 53 -3.09 8.88 -6.50
CA VAL A 53 -3.74 10.08 -7.05
C VAL A 53 -4.98 9.72 -7.86
N GLU A 54 -4.87 8.73 -8.74
CA GLU A 54 -5.98 8.26 -9.58
C GLU A 54 -7.16 7.74 -8.76
N ASN A 55 -6.89 7.07 -7.64
CA ASN A 55 -7.91 6.45 -6.79
C ASN A 55 -8.29 7.29 -5.56
N HIS A 56 -7.85 8.56 -5.51
CA HIS A 56 -8.09 9.47 -4.37
C HIS A 56 -7.77 8.83 -3.01
N SER A 57 -6.72 8.03 -2.96
CA SER A 57 -6.31 7.27 -1.77
C SER A 57 -5.02 7.86 -1.22
N ASP A 58 -4.90 7.94 0.10
CA ASP A 58 -3.67 8.41 0.73
C ASP A 58 -2.56 7.36 0.60
N PRO A 59 -1.32 7.75 0.30
CA PRO A 59 -0.21 6.81 0.19
C PRO A 59 0.21 6.29 1.57
N ASP A 60 0.34 4.97 1.71
CA ASP A 60 0.93 4.36 2.90
C ASP A 60 2.45 4.60 2.89
N ALA A 61 2.94 5.27 3.93
CA ALA A 61 4.34 5.66 4.05
C ALA A 61 5.30 4.46 4.12
N ARG A 62 4.88 3.36 4.75
CA ARG A 62 5.69 2.14 4.91
C ARG A 62 5.77 1.39 3.60
N LEU A 63 4.67 1.30 2.87
CA LEU A 63 4.65 0.72 1.54
C LEU A 63 5.51 1.55 0.59
N LEU A 64 5.36 2.89 0.59
CA LEU A 64 6.15 3.77 -0.27
C LEU A 64 7.66 3.61 -0.01
N ALA A 65 8.08 3.51 1.26
CA ALA A 65 9.47 3.24 1.61
C ALA A 65 9.93 1.85 1.14
N ALA A 66 9.12 0.82 1.39
CA ALA A 66 9.42 -0.57 1.02
C ALA A 66 9.57 -0.77 -0.49
N LEU A 67 8.79 -0.06 -1.30
CA LEU A 67 8.85 -0.11 -2.77
C LEU A 67 10.20 0.38 -3.33
N ARG A 68 10.97 1.15 -2.57
CA ARG A 68 12.35 1.52 -2.95
C ARG A 68 13.26 0.30 -3.00
N GLU A 69 13.01 -0.68 -2.15
CA GLU A 69 13.80 -1.91 -2.01
C GLU A 69 13.14 -3.12 -2.70
N GLU A 70 12.19 -2.88 -3.61
CA GLU A 70 11.41 -3.94 -4.27
C GLU A 70 10.65 -4.81 -3.27
N LYS A 71 10.23 -4.23 -2.14
CA LYS A 71 9.44 -4.91 -1.11
C LYS A 71 8.02 -4.36 -1.10
N PHE A 72 7.06 -5.25 -0.93
CA PHE A 72 5.67 -4.90 -0.73
C PHE A 72 5.31 -5.18 0.73
N MET A 73 5.17 -4.12 1.54
CA MET A 73 4.90 -4.26 2.97
C MET A 73 3.64 -3.51 3.36
N LEU A 74 2.67 -4.21 3.96
CA LEU A 74 1.43 -3.62 4.47
C LEU A 74 1.04 -4.15 5.85
N LYS A 75 0.49 -3.26 6.67
CA LYS A 75 -0.25 -3.61 7.91
C LYS A 75 -1.69 -3.14 7.76
N LEU A 76 -2.62 -4.09 7.75
CA LEU A 76 -4.02 -3.86 7.37
C LEU A 76 -4.91 -3.49 8.55
N ASP A 77 -4.33 -3.28 9.73
CA ASP A 77 -4.98 -3.10 11.03
C ASP A 77 -6.03 -1.98 11.07
N LYS A 78 -5.97 -1.05 10.11
CA LYS A 78 -6.86 0.14 10.02
C LYS A 78 -7.60 0.24 8.68
N PHE A 79 -7.39 -0.70 7.77
CA PHE A 79 -7.84 -0.55 6.39
C PHE A 79 -9.35 -0.73 6.28
N GLY A 80 -10.01 0.28 5.70
CA GLY A 80 -11.39 0.17 5.26
C GLY A 80 -11.52 -0.70 4.00
N LEU A 81 -12.76 -0.97 3.57
CA LEU A 81 -13.05 -1.74 2.35
C LEU A 81 -12.36 -1.17 1.10
N LYS A 82 -12.52 0.14 0.87
CA LYS A 82 -11.97 0.82 -0.32
C LYS A 82 -10.44 0.82 -0.34
N GLU A 83 -9.85 1.14 0.80
CA GLU A 83 -8.39 1.14 0.98
C GLU A 83 -7.82 -0.27 0.77
N LEU A 84 -8.43 -1.28 1.37
CA LEU A 84 -8.03 -2.67 1.17
C LEU A 84 -8.11 -3.06 -0.32
N ALA A 85 -9.23 -2.77 -0.98
CA ALA A 85 -9.42 -3.09 -2.40
C ALA A 85 -8.37 -2.40 -3.29
N PHE A 86 -8.09 -1.12 -3.03
CA PHE A 86 -7.06 -0.37 -3.73
C PHE A 86 -5.68 -1.01 -3.58
N HIS A 87 -5.23 -1.24 -2.34
CA HIS A 87 -3.89 -1.78 -2.09
C HIS A 87 -3.71 -3.22 -2.57
N MET A 88 -4.73 -4.07 -2.44
CA MET A 88 -4.71 -5.42 -2.98
C MET A 88 -4.72 -5.42 -4.52
N GLY A 89 -5.48 -4.51 -5.14
CA GLY A 89 -5.46 -4.31 -6.58
C GLY A 89 -4.10 -3.80 -7.08
N PHE A 90 -3.46 -2.91 -6.32
CA PHE A 90 -2.10 -2.44 -6.63
C PHE A 90 -1.09 -3.59 -6.53
N LEU A 91 -1.13 -4.39 -5.45
CA LEU A 91 -0.27 -5.57 -5.28
C LEU A 91 -0.33 -6.54 -6.46
N GLN A 92 -1.54 -6.83 -6.97
CA GLN A 92 -1.71 -7.74 -8.11
C GLN A 92 -1.10 -7.18 -9.41
N LYS A 93 -1.01 -5.85 -9.53
CA LYS A 93 -0.39 -5.17 -10.67
C LYS A 93 1.14 -5.04 -10.50
N THR A 94 1.67 -5.15 -9.30
CA THR A 94 3.12 -5.08 -9.02
C THR A 94 3.78 -6.42 -9.31
N LYS A 95 4.68 -6.45 -10.30
CA LYS A 95 5.40 -7.67 -10.75
C LYS A 95 6.89 -7.67 -10.40
N ARG A 96 7.39 -6.56 -9.83
CA ARG A 96 8.81 -6.31 -9.58
C ARG A 96 9.12 -6.30 -8.08
N CYS A 97 8.51 -7.20 -7.32
CA CYS A 97 8.78 -7.35 -5.89
C CYS A 97 9.66 -8.58 -5.63
N LYS A 98 10.70 -8.40 -4.83
CA LYS A 98 11.49 -9.50 -4.25
C LYS A 98 10.90 -10.04 -2.96
N SER A 99 10.09 -9.23 -2.27
CA SER A 99 9.42 -9.66 -1.03
C SER A 99 8.01 -9.12 -0.93
N ILE A 100 7.08 -9.96 -0.50
CA ILE A 100 5.72 -9.58 -0.13
C ILE A 100 5.53 -9.91 1.35
N SER A 101 5.16 -8.92 2.15
CA SER A 101 4.88 -9.04 3.58
C SER A 101 3.58 -8.33 3.92
N ILE A 102 2.55 -9.09 4.22
CA ILE A 102 1.22 -8.57 4.55
C ILE A 102 0.84 -9.07 5.93
N SER A 103 0.63 -8.13 6.84
CA SER A 103 0.12 -8.38 8.18
C SER A 103 -1.32 -7.92 8.25
N LEU A 104 -2.24 -8.83 8.57
CA LEU A 104 -3.63 -8.45 8.84
C LEU A 104 -3.79 -7.73 10.18
N GLY A 105 -2.72 -7.72 10.99
CA GLY A 105 -2.72 -7.15 12.32
C GLY A 105 -3.18 -8.19 13.32
N SER A 106 -2.35 -8.46 14.30
CA SER A 106 -2.83 -9.05 15.54
C SER A 106 -3.13 -7.87 16.45
N VAL A 107 -4.37 -7.34 16.40
CA VAL A 107 -4.87 -6.88 17.69
C VAL A 107 -5.27 -8.18 18.39
N THR A 108 -4.36 -8.71 19.18
CA THR A 108 -4.70 -9.53 20.34
C THR A 108 -5.49 -8.61 21.26
N VAL A 109 -6.71 -8.29 20.84
CA VAL A 109 -7.65 -7.56 21.66
C VAL A 109 -7.97 -8.54 22.76
N ASN A 110 -7.44 -8.31 23.96
CA ASN A 110 -7.87 -9.02 25.14
C ASN A 110 -9.42 -9.01 25.17
N ARG A 111 -10.07 -10.11 25.58
CA ARG A 111 -11.53 -10.29 25.41
C ARG A 111 -12.32 -9.07 25.91
N ASP A 112 -11.84 -8.46 26.99
CA ASP A 112 -12.40 -7.23 27.60
C ASP A 112 -12.26 -5.98 26.73
N LEU A 113 -11.16 -5.82 26.00
CA LEU A 113 -10.95 -4.70 25.08
C LEU A 113 -11.80 -4.86 23.81
N ARG A 114 -12.19 -6.09 23.44
CA ARG A 114 -13.00 -6.36 22.24
C ARG A 114 -14.42 -5.88 22.47
N CYS A 115 -14.99 -6.18 23.63
CA CYS A 115 -16.28 -5.63 24.06
C CYS A 115 -16.24 -4.11 24.20
N LYS A 116 -15.12 -3.52 24.65
CA LYS A 116 -14.98 -2.05 24.71
C LYS A 116 -14.91 -1.41 23.32
N PHE A 117 -14.14 -1.96 22.38
CA PHE A 117 -14.07 -1.43 21.01
C PHE A 117 -15.40 -1.59 20.26
N ASP A 118 -16.08 -2.72 20.44
CA ASP A 118 -17.41 -2.95 19.86
C ASP A 118 -18.44 -1.96 20.46
N ARG A 119 -18.40 -1.68 21.78
CA ARG A 119 -19.24 -0.67 22.45
C ARG A 119 -18.92 0.78 22.04
N LEU A 120 -17.65 1.07 21.71
CA LEU A 120 -17.20 2.39 21.25
C LEU A 120 -17.43 2.62 19.75
N GLY A 121 -18.04 1.67 19.05
CA GLY A 121 -18.30 1.78 17.60
C GLY A 121 -17.02 1.82 16.76
N VAL A 122 -15.89 1.35 17.30
CA VAL A 122 -14.62 1.29 16.58
C VAL A 122 -14.74 0.19 15.53
N LYS A 123 -15.00 0.60 14.28
CA LYS A 123 -15.16 -0.33 13.15
C LYS A 123 -13.89 -1.17 13.01
N LYS A 124 -14.04 -2.50 13.16
CA LYS A 124 -12.99 -3.48 12.86
C LYS A 124 -12.49 -3.26 11.43
N ALA A 125 -11.18 -3.34 11.21
CA ALA A 125 -10.61 -3.23 9.86
C ALA A 125 -11.27 -4.27 8.94
N TYR A 126 -11.57 -3.89 7.71
CA TYR A 126 -12.29 -4.77 6.79
C TYR A 126 -11.52 -6.07 6.52
N ALA A 127 -10.18 -6.02 6.58
CA ALA A 127 -9.30 -7.19 6.48
C ALA A 127 -9.57 -8.29 7.52
N PHE A 128 -10.20 -7.97 8.67
CA PHE A 128 -10.58 -8.93 9.69
C PHE A 128 -11.91 -9.64 9.42
N THR A 129 -12.70 -9.15 8.47
CA THR A 129 -13.89 -9.89 8.03
C THR A 129 -13.45 -11.12 7.23
N SER A 130 -14.26 -12.18 7.22
CA SER A 130 -13.98 -13.37 6.40
C SER A 130 -13.78 -13.02 4.92
N GLN A 131 -14.61 -12.11 4.40
CA GLN A 131 -14.54 -11.60 3.04
C GLN A 131 -13.27 -10.78 2.77
N GLY A 132 -12.89 -9.91 3.70
CA GLY A 132 -11.66 -9.13 3.61
C GLY A 132 -10.41 -9.99 3.67
N ALA A 133 -10.34 -10.94 4.62
CA ALA A 133 -9.26 -11.90 4.74
C ALA A 133 -9.13 -12.74 3.46
N ALA A 134 -10.23 -13.27 2.92
CA ALA A 134 -10.24 -14.01 1.67
C ALA A 134 -9.77 -13.16 0.47
N SER A 135 -10.12 -11.87 0.44
CA SER A 135 -9.62 -10.94 -0.58
C SER A 135 -8.09 -10.76 -0.50
N VAL A 136 -7.56 -10.62 0.71
CA VAL A 136 -6.12 -10.50 0.96
C VAL A 136 -5.39 -11.77 0.53
N VAL A 137 -5.84 -12.94 1.00
CA VAL A 137 -5.21 -14.23 0.67
C VAL A 137 -5.17 -14.43 -0.84
N ARG A 138 -6.32 -14.29 -1.53
CA ARG A 138 -6.39 -14.47 -3.00
C ARG A 138 -5.47 -13.50 -3.73
N SER A 139 -5.44 -12.24 -3.32
CA SER A 139 -4.61 -11.21 -3.96
C SER A 139 -3.13 -11.45 -3.75
N ALA A 140 -2.74 -11.82 -2.52
CA ALA A 140 -1.37 -12.13 -2.15
C ALA A 140 -0.86 -13.37 -2.90
N CYS A 141 -1.64 -14.46 -2.92
CA CYS A 141 -1.30 -15.68 -3.66
C CYS A 141 -1.23 -15.44 -5.17
N THR A 142 -2.19 -14.70 -5.74
CA THR A 142 -2.18 -14.35 -7.17
C THR A 142 -0.96 -13.52 -7.54
N SER A 143 -0.59 -12.55 -6.69
CA SER A 143 0.61 -11.72 -6.91
C SER A 143 1.88 -12.56 -6.79
N ALA A 144 1.96 -13.45 -5.79
CA ALA A 144 3.09 -14.34 -5.63
C ALA A 144 3.29 -15.26 -6.84
N TYR A 145 2.21 -15.87 -7.34
CA TYR A 145 2.23 -16.70 -8.55
C TYR A 145 2.71 -15.92 -9.79
N LYS A 146 2.35 -14.64 -9.91
CA LYS A 146 2.69 -13.79 -11.06
C LYS A 146 4.05 -13.11 -10.97
N THR A 147 4.76 -13.26 -9.85
CA THR A 147 6.02 -12.55 -9.57
C THR A 147 7.20 -13.52 -9.64
N PRO A 148 7.88 -13.65 -10.80
CA PRO A 148 8.89 -14.68 -11.01
C PRO A 148 10.14 -14.52 -10.12
N ASN A 149 10.44 -13.28 -9.71
CA ASN A 149 11.62 -12.95 -8.90
C ASN A 149 11.31 -12.84 -7.40
N LEU A 150 10.20 -13.43 -6.94
CA LEU A 150 9.81 -13.37 -5.54
C LEU A 150 10.72 -14.29 -4.70
N LEU A 151 11.43 -13.71 -3.73
CA LEU A 151 12.33 -14.45 -2.84
C LEU A 151 11.68 -14.77 -1.49
N ARG A 152 10.75 -13.92 -1.03
CA ARG A 152 10.10 -14.08 0.28
C ARG A 152 8.63 -13.72 0.24
N PHE A 153 7.79 -14.60 0.77
CA PHE A 153 6.35 -14.42 0.92
C PHE A 153 5.94 -14.60 2.38
N HIS A 154 5.45 -13.55 3.01
CA HIS A 154 4.97 -13.57 4.40
C HIS A 154 3.53 -13.06 4.46
N LEU A 155 2.65 -13.91 4.95
CA LEU A 155 1.26 -13.58 5.22
C LEU A 155 0.95 -13.92 6.68
N ILE A 156 0.72 -12.90 7.51
CA ILE A 156 0.66 -13.02 8.98
C ILE A 156 -0.73 -12.63 9.50
N GLY A 157 -1.25 -13.40 10.44
CA GLY A 157 -2.49 -13.07 11.16
C GLY A 157 -3.77 -13.38 10.37
N VAL A 158 -3.71 -14.32 9.42
CA VAL A 158 -4.89 -14.74 8.66
C VAL A 158 -5.70 -15.74 9.47
N GLN A 159 -6.94 -15.38 9.78
CA GLN A 159 -7.95 -16.29 10.29
C GLN A 159 -9.02 -16.46 9.20
N MET A 160 -9.09 -17.64 8.59
CA MET A 160 -10.10 -17.96 7.57
C MET A 160 -11.18 -18.85 8.18
N CYS A 161 -12.45 -18.48 7.98
CA CYS A 161 -13.57 -19.39 8.24
C CYS A 161 -13.74 -20.29 7.01
N LEU A 162 -13.72 -21.61 7.19
CA LEU A 162 -13.81 -22.61 6.11
C LEU A 162 -15.09 -22.47 5.28
N GLU A 163 -16.19 -22.01 5.88
CA GLU A 163 -17.48 -21.80 5.20
C GLU A 163 -17.42 -20.72 4.10
N ALA A 164 -16.47 -19.78 4.19
CA ALA A 164 -16.36 -18.68 3.23
C ALA A 164 -15.59 -19.05 1.95
N MET A 165 -14.97 -20.23 1.88
CA MET A 165 -14.17 -20.68 0.73
C MET A 165 -14.32 -22.19 0.52
N PRO A 166 -15.05 -22.67 -0.49
CA PRO A 166 -15.06 -24.09 -0.83
C PRO A 166 -13.64 -24.55 -1.16
N LEU A 167 -13.24 -25.70 -0.61
CA LEU A 167 -11.95 -26.33 -0.89
C LEU A 167 -11.85 -26.58 -2.40
N LEU A 168 -10.67 -26.29 -2.97
CA LEU A 168 -10.37 -26.71 -4.34
C LEU A 168 -10.45 -28.24 -4.40
N PRO A 169 -11.08 -28.81 -5.44
CA PRO A 169 -11.12 -30.26 -5.60
C PRO A 169 -9.69 -30.81 -5.64
N LYS A 170 -9.47 -31.91 -4.91
CA LYS A 170 -8.20 -32.63 -4.96
C LYS A 170 -8.00 -33.10 -6.40
N VAL A 171 -6.85 -32.75 -6.99
CA VAL A 171 -6.35 -33.26 -8.27
C VAL A 171 -5.86 -34.69 -8.06
#